data_AF-A0A5S9IQJ5-F1
#
_entry.id   AF-A0A5S9IQJ5-F1
#
_cell.length_a   1.000
_cell.length_b   1.000
_cell.length_c   1.000
_cell.angle_alpha   90.00
_cell.angle_beta   90.00
_cell.angle_gamma   90.00
#
_symmetry.space_group_name_H-M   'P 1'
#
loop_
_entity.id
_entity.type
_entity.pdbx_description
1 polymer ?
#
loop_
_entity_poly.entity_id
_entity_poly.type
_entity_poly.pdbx_seq_one_letter_code
_entity_poly.pdbx_strand_id
1 'polypeptide(L)'
;MSHTKKYILSQVLRDGLINAYAVEGLPIISIYCDDFYENYDYDIIAPKERKKLAKIFEELKMKRRSSRYYTYEDTDICHPKPTRTLGGNPIDEVVRELQRENRIILATPTQAILSTLLYCHQGHIQIDLEDIYRLVYVQPANLDKIQQWSVHEGYSHLFKPLRHRCTAIQRVVFARRKKHKKFDWTEKSISQIIADIPA
;
A
#
# COMPACT_ATOMS: atom_id res chain seq x y z
N MET A 1 4.33 12.79 15.31
CA MET A 1 5.29 13.34 14.31
C MET A 1 5.43 12.50 13.03
N SER A 2 5.48 11.16 13.09
CA SER A 2 5.61 10.31 11.87
C SER A 2 4.52 10.51 10.80
N HIS A 3 3.28 10.82 11.22
CA HIS A 3 2.14 10.93 10.31
C HIS A 3 2.32 11.98 9.20
N THR A 4 2.67 13.23 9.53
CA THR A 4 2.87 14.29 8.52
C THR A 4 4.01 13.98 7.55
N LYS A 5 5.10 13.40 8.05
CA LYS A 5 6.27 13.00 7.23
C LYS A 5 5.89 11.96 6.18
N LYS A 6 5.01 11.01 6.51
CA LYS A 6 4.50 9.99 5.59
C LYS A 6 3.75 10.59 4.39
N TYR A 7 2.88 11.57 4.60
CA TYR A 7 2.14 12.22 3.49
C TYR A 7 3.06 13.02 2.59
N ILE A 8 3.98 13.80 3.18
CA ILE A 8 4.99 14.56 2.41
C ILE A 8 5.82 13.59 1.56
N LEU A 9 6.34 12.53 2.18
CA LEU A 9 7.12 11.53 1.47
C LEU A 9 6.31 10.85 0.37
N SER A 10 5.05 10.48 0.63
CA SER A 10 4.17 9.91 -0.39
C SER A 10 3.96 10.86 -1.56
N GLN A 11 3.86 12.17 -1.33
CA GLN A 11 3.75 13.16 -2.39
C GLN A 11 5.03 13.24 -3.21
N VAL A 12 6.19 13.34 -2.56
CA VAL A 12 7.50 13.37 -3.24
C VAL A 12 7.71 12.12 -4.10
N LEU A 13 7.28 10.95 -3.61
CA LEU A 13 7.34 9.71 -4.38
C LEU A 13 6.44 9.77 -5.63
N ARG A 14 5.23 10.33 -5.51
CA ARG A 14 4.33 10.54 -6.65
C ARG A 14 4.92 11.50 -7.69
N ASP A 15 5.53 12.59 -7.24
CA ASP A 15 6.19 13.55 -8.12
C ASP A 15 7.39 12.90 -8.86
N GLY A 16 8.07 11.96 -8.19
CA GLY A 16 9.09 11.08 -8.77
C GLY A 16 8.56 9.94 -9.64
N LEU A 17 7.28 9.96 -10.04
CA LEU A 17 6.62 8.95 -10.87
C LEU A 17 6.60 7.55 -10.25
N ILE A 18 6.51 7.47 -8.92
CA ILE A 18 6.24 6.24 -8.18
C ILE A 18 4.79 6.28 -7.72
N ASN A 19 4.01 5.26 -8.05
CA ASN A 19 2.66 5.14 -7.53
C ASN A 19 2.72 4.84 -6.02
N ALA A 20 2.48 5.88 -5.22
CA ALA A 20 2.58 5.85 -3.76
C ALA A 20 1.28 6.36 -3.10
N TYR A 21 0.85 5.67 -2.05
CA TYR A 21 -0.33 5.99 -1.27
C TYR A 21 -0.03 5.93 0.22
N ALA A 22 -0.33 7.00 0.95
CA ALA A 22 -0.15 7.09 2.39
C ALA A 22 -1.38 6.52 3.10
N VAL A 23 -1.24 5.41 3.83
CA VAL A 23 -2.36 4.70 4.47
C VAL A 23 -2.75 5.40 5.77
N GLU A 24 -4.02 5.75 5.97
CA GLU A 24 -4.49 6.41 7.18
C GLU A 24 -4.25 5.57 8.45
N GLY A 25 -3.94 6.22 9.57
CA GLY A 25 -3.75 5.57 10.88
C GLY A 25 -2.47 4.72 11.05
N LEU A 26 -1.77 4.38 9.97
CA LEU A 26 -0.53 3.60 10.01
C LEU A 26 0.66 4.34 9.40
N PRO A 27 1.90 4.09 9.87
CA PRO A 27 3.10 4.65 9.25
C PRO A 27 3.51 3.87 7.98
N ILE A 28 2.54 3.56 7.12
CA ILE A 28 2.73 2.78 5.89
C ILE A 28 2.52 3.67 4.67
N ILE A 29 3.48 3.63 3.75
CA ILE A 29 3.28 4.09 2.37
C ILE A 29 3.17 2.85 1.50
N SER A 30 2.00 2.65 0.90
CA SER A 30 1.78 1.62 -0.10
C SER A 30 2.43 2.04 -1.41
N ILE A 31 3.32 1.19 -1.92
CA ILE A 31 4.02 1.35 -3.19
C ILE A 31 3.53 0.28 -4.13
N TYR A 32 3.04 0.72 -5.28
CA TYR A 32 2.54 -0.18 -6.31
C TYR A 32 3.38 -0.08 -7.57
N CYS A 33 3.85 -1.23 -8.03
CA CYS A 33 4.48 -1.39 -9.33
C CYS A 33 3.45 -1.99 -10.28
N ASP A 34 2.88 -1.24 -11.21
CA ASP A 34 2.69 -1.80 -12.55
C ASP A 34 2.33 -0.78 -13.63
N ASP A 35 2.90 -1.02 -14.82
CA ASP A 35 2.44 -0.48 -16.09
C ASP A 35 1.32 -1.37 -16.68
N PHE A 36 1.22 -2.66 -16.31
CA PHE A 36 0.14 -3.59 -16.70
C PHE A 36 -0.02 -4.71 -15.66
N TYR A 37 -0.98 -4.57 -14.74
CA TYR A 37 -1.29 -5.59 -13.72
C TYR A 37 -1.64 -6.94 -14.38
N GLU A 38 -0.65 -7.81 -14.48
CA GLU A 38 -0.86 -9.25 -14.50
C GLU A 38 -0.89 -9.70 -13.04
N ASN A 39 -1.80 -10.61 -12.70
CA ASN A 39 -1.93 -11.19 -11.36
C ASN A 39 -0.63 -11.92 -10.98
N TYR A 40 0.36 -11.20 -10.49
CA TYR A 40 1.58 -11.81 -9.96
C TYR A 40 1.28 -12.32 -8.55
N ASP A 41 1.57 -13.60 -8.29
CA ASP A 41 1.45 -14.23 -6.96
C ASP A 41 2.38 -13.59 -5.91
N TYR A 42 3.38 -12.82 -6.36
CA TYR A 42 4.38 -12.20 -5.53
C TYR A 42 3.98 -10.78 -5.10
N ASP A 43 3.62 -10.62 -3.81
CA ASP A 43 3.49 -9.30 -3.17
C ASP A 43 4.87 -8.71 -2.86
N ILE A 44 5.55 -8.21 -3.89
CA ILE A 44 6.88 -7.61 -3.76
C ILE A 44 6.96 -6.27 -4.48
N ILE A 45 7.73 -5.32 -3.91
CA ILE A 45 8.13 -4.12 -4.63
C ILE A 45 9.20 -4.51 -5.68
N ALA A 46 8.88 -4.30 -6.95
CA ALA A 46 9.71 -4.77 -8.05
C ALA A 46 11.11 -4.12 -8.04
N PRO A 47 12.15 -4.81 -8.57
CA PRO A 47 13.52 -4.28 -8.60
C PRO A 47 13.66 -2.91 -9.28
N LYS A 48 12.89 -2.64 -10.34
CA LYS A 48 12.89 -1.37 -11.08
C LYS A 48 12.48 -0.21 -10.16
N GLU A 49 11.38 -0.35 -9.43
CA GLU A 49 10.90 0.67 -8.51
C GLU A 49 11.80 0.79 -7.29
N ARG A 50 12.43 -0.29 -6.81
CA ARG A 50 13.46 -0.19 -5.77
C ARG A 50 14.66 0.66 -6.21
N LYS A 51 15.05 0.60 -7.49
CA LYS A 51 16.09 1.49 -8.04
C LYS A 51 15.60 2.94 -8.13
N LYS A 52 14.36 3.18 -8.55
CA LYS A 52 13.76 4.52 -8.57
C LYS A 52 13.68 5.12 -7.16
N LEU A 53 13.20 4.35 -6.18
CA LEU A 53 13.15 4.73 -4.77
C LEU A 53 14.54 5.13 -4.27
N ALA A 54 15.55 4.30 -4.53
CA ALA A 54 16.93 4.61 -4.13
C ALA A 54 17.40 5.94 -4.70
N LYS A 55 17.14 6.20 -6.00
CA LYS A 55 17.50 7.47 -6.65
C LYS A 55 16.80 8.67 -5.99
N ILE A 56 15.49 8.59 -5.76
CA ILE A 56 14.73 9.66 -5.09
C ILE A 56 15.27 9.91 -3.68
N PHE A 57 15.55 8.84 -2.91
CA PHE A 57 16.08 8.97 -1.56
C PHE A 57 17.49 9.57 -1.54
N GLU A 58 18.32 9.25 -2.53
CA GLU A 58 19.64 9.88 -2.72
C GLU A 58 19.52 11.37 -3.05
N GLU A 59 18.57 11.76 -3.92
CA GLU A 59 18.27 13.16 -4.24
C GLU A 59 17.77 13.95 -3.02
N LEU A 60 17.00 13.29 -2.14
CA LEU A 60 16.56 13.83 -0.84
C LEU A 60 17.66 13.82 0.24
N LYS A 61 18.89 13.42 -0.11
CA LYS A 61 20.04 13.31 0.80
C LYS A 61 19.78 12.40 2.00
N MET A 62 18.93 11.40 1.85
CA MET A 62 18.68 10.40 2.89
C MET A 62 19.92 9.53 3.10
N LYS A 63 20.24 9.23 4.35
CA LYS A 63 21.37 8.36 4.67
C LYS A 63 20.98 6.91 4.45
N ARG A 64 21.57 6.27 3.44
CA ARG A 64 21.42 4.83 3.22
C ARG A 64 22.16 4.05 4.30
N ARG A 65 21.45 3.23 5.07
CA ARG A 65 22.02 2.33 6.10
C ARG A 65 22.26 0.93 5.56
N SER A 66 21.41 0.48 4.64
CA SER A 66 21.59 -0.79 3.93
C SER A 66 20.84 -0.75 2.60
N SER A 67 20.74 -1.89 1.90
CA SER A 67 19.87 -1.98 0.73
C SER A 67 18.39 -1.72 1.05
N ARG A 68 17.96 -1.89 2.32
CA ARG A 68 16.57 -1.83 2.77
C ARG A 68 16.20 -0.69 3.68
N TYR A 69 17.19 0.03 4.20
CA TYR A 69 16.99 1.05 5.21
C TYR A 69 17.61 2.37 4.78
N TYR A 70 16.82 3.42 4.89
CA TYR A 70 17.21 4.81 4.71
C TYR A 70 16.82 5.57 5.97
N THR A 71 17.57 6.61 6.32
CA THR A 71 17.22 7.50 7.42
C THR A 71 17.11 8.91 6.88
N TYR A 72 16.01 9.59 7.20
CA TYR A 72 15.79 11.00 6.93
C TYR A 72 15.50 11.71 8.24
N GLU A 73 16.42 12.59 8.66
CA GLU A 73 16.41 13.20 9.99
C GLU A 73 16.37 12.13 11.10
N ASP A 74 15.29 12.07 11.88
CA ASP A 74 15.00 11.13 12.96
C ASP A 74 14.11 9.95 12.53
N THR A 75 13.75 9.87 11.24
CA THR A 75 12.78 8.92 10.72
C THR A 75 13.45 7.87 9.83
N ASP A 76 13.26 6.59 10.17
CA ASP A 76 13.71 5.48 9.36
C ASP A 76 12.66 5.14 8.29
N ILE A 77 13.12 4.90 7.06
CA ILE A 77 12.30 4.42 5.95
C ILE A 77 12.79 3.03 5.59
N CYS A 78 11.90 2.04 5.58
CA CYS A 78 12.26 0.66 5.28
C CYS A 78 11.39 0.02 4.20
N HIS A 79 12.01 -0.83 3.38
CA HIS A 79 11.27 -1.83 2.59
C HIS A 79 11.38 -3.21 3.24
N PRO A 80 10.25 -3.82 3.66
CA PRO A 80 10.21 -5.18 4.20
C PRO A 80 10.83 -6.18 3.21
N LYS A 81 11.48 -7.20 3.76
CA LYS A 81 11.93 -8.35 2.98
C LYS A 81 10.69 -8.99 2.35
N PRO A 82 10.73 -9.33 1.06
CA PRO A 82 9.69 -10.15 0.49
C PRO A 82 9.66 -11.50 1.20
N THR A 83 8.46 -12.00 1.51
CA THR A 83 8.29 -13.36 2.02
C THR A 83 8.77 -14.33 0.94
N ARG A 84 9.91 -14.99 1.18
CA ARG A 84 10.57 -15.89 0.21
C ARG A 84 9.98 -17.30 0.19
N THR A 85 9.10 -17.61 1.13
CA THR A 85 8.50 -18.93 1.29
C THR A 85 7.11 -18.93 0.67
N LEU A 86 6.84 -19.89 -0.22
CA LEU A 86 5.48 -20.18 -0.69
C LEU A 86 4.61 -20.51 0.53
N GLY A 87 3.50 -19.78 0.70
CA GLY A 87 2.60 -19.94 1.85
C GLY A 87 3.02 -19.24 3.15
N GLY A 88 4.13 -18.49 3.17
CA GLY A 88 4.47 -17.65 4.32
C GLY A 88 3.50 -16.48 4.48
N ASN A 89 3.32 -16.01 5.72
CA ASN A 89 2.44 -14.87 5.98
C ASN A 89 3.00 -13.61 5.27
N PRO A 90 2.19 -12.94 4.43
CA PRO A 90 2.64 -11.81 3.61
C PRO A 90 3.01 -10.55 4.41
N ILE A 91 2.59 -10.43 5.67
CA ILE A 91 2.79 -9.23 6.49
C ILE A 91 3.72 -9.40 7.69
N ASP A 92 4.28 -10.59 7.96
CA ASP A 92 5.12 -10.80 9.15
C ASP A 92 6.25 -9.78 9.31
N GLU A 93 6.98 -9.52 8.22
CA GLU A 93 8.05 -8.52 8.25
C GLU A 93 7.46 -7.11 8.39
N VAL A 94 6.34 -6.78 7.74
CA VAL A 94 5.68 -5.47 7.89
C VAL A 94 5.31 -5.24 9.35
N VAL A 95 4.68 -6.22 10.00
CA VAL A 95 4.27 -6.17 11.40
C VAL A 95 5.48 -6.02 12.33
N ARG A 96 6.55 -6.79 12.09
CA ARG A 96 7.81 -6.65 12.84
C ARG A 96 8.40 -5.24 12.72
N GLU A 97 8.30 -4.63 11.54
CA GLU A 97 8.78 -3.28 11.30
C GLU A 97 7.87 -2.20 11.92
N LEU A 98 6.56 -2.43 11.98
CA LEU A 98 5.57 -1.52 12.60
C LEU A 98 5.74 -1.38 14.11
N GLN A 99 6.28 -2.41 14.77
CA GLN A 99 6.57 -2.37 16.21
C GLN A 99 7.72 -1.44 16.57
N ARG A 100 8.45 -0.89 15.58
CA ARG A 100 9.56 0.04 15.80
C ARG A 100 9.09 1.48 15.70
N GLU A 101 9.51 2.29 16.66
CA GLU A 101 9.20 3.72 16.68
C GLU A 101 9.89 4.49 15.54
N ASN A 102 9.33 5.65 15.19
CA ASN A 102 9.86 6.59 14.20
C ASN A 102 10.22 5.98 12.85
N ARG A 103 9.39 5.04 12.39
CA ARG A 103 9.57 4.35 11.11
C ARG A 103 8.45 4.71 10.14
N ILE A 104 8.76 4.70 8.85
CA ILE A 104 7.83 4.67 7.72
C ILE A 104 8.14 3.40 6.92
N ILE A 105 7.11 2.63 6.61
CA ILE A 105 7.25 1.33 5.96
C ILE A 105 6.69 1.41 4.55
N LEU A 106 7.50 0.98 3.59
CA LEU A 106 7.08 0.85 2.20
C LEU A 106 6.52 -0.57 1.99
N ALA A 107 5.22 -0.70 1.77
CA ALA A 107 4.54 -1.99 1.63
C ALA A 107 3.84 -2.11 0.28
N THR A 108 3.49 -3.31 -0.17
CA THR A 108 2.56 -3.45 -1.32
C THR A 108 1.13 -3.09 -0.91
N PRO A 109 0.20 -2.85 -1.86
CA PRO A 109 -1.21 -2.58 -1.53
C PRO A 109 -1.85 -3.72 -0.73
N THR A 110 -1.55 -4.98 -1.10
CA THR A 110 -2.00 -6.16 -0.37
C THR A 110 -1.49 -6.12 1.08
N GLN A 111 -0.20 -5.88 1.27
CA GLN A 111 0.41 -5.80 2.60
C GLN A 111 -0.14 -4.64 3.45
N ALA A 112 -0.40 -3.50 2.82
CA ALA A 112 -1.00 -2.34 3.46
C ALA A 112 -2.41 -2.68 4.00
N ILE A 113 -3.30 -3.23 3.15
CA ILE A 113 -4.66 -3.60 3.56
C ILE A 113 -4.64 -4.64 4.68
N LEU A 114 -3.81 -5.67 4.55
CA LEU A 114 -3.64 -6.71 5.56
C LEU A 114 -3.18 -6.13 6.92
N SER A 115 -2.23 -5.20 6.89
CA SER A 115 -1.74 -4.53 8.10
C SER A 115 -2.82 -3.66 8.74
N THR A 116 -3.62 -2.94 7.94
CA THR A 116 -4.77 -2.17 8.43
C THR A 116 -5.80 -3.07 9.11
N LEU A 117 -6.15 -4.21 8.51
CA LEU A 117 -7.09 -5.17 9.11
C LEU A 117 -6.57 -5.71 10.44
N LEU A 118 -5.30 -6.10 10.51
CA LEU A 118 -4.68 -6.58 11.74
C LEU A 118 -4.72 -5.53 12.86
N TYR A 119 -4.24 -4.31 12.55
CA TYR A 119 -4.16 -3.24 13.55
C TYR A 119 -5.54 -2.75 13.99
N CYS A 120 -6.53 -2.79 13.09
CA CYS A 120 -7.93 -2.53 13.45
C CYS A 120 -8.46 -3.61 14.39
N HIS A 121 -8.19 -4.89 14.11
CA HIS A 121 -8.61 -5.99 14.97
C HIS A 121 -7.99 -5.90 16.37
N GLN A 122 -6.72 -5.50 16.44
CA GLN A 122 -5.99 -5.28 17.70
C GLN A 122 -6.42 -4.02 18.46
N GLY A 123 -7.33 -3.21 17.90
CA GLY A 123 -7.81 -1.98 18.54
C GLY A 123 -6.81 -0.81 18.50
N HIS A 124 -5.74 -0.91 17.70
CA HIS A 124 -4.76 0.16 17.55
C HIS A 124 -5.27 1.31 16.68
N ILE A 125 -6.14 1.02 15.71
CA ILE A 125 -6.74 1.99 14.79
C ILE A 125 -8.22 1.68 14.57
N GLN A 126 -8.99 2.67 14.15
CA GLN A 126 -10.29 2.43 13.53
C GLN A 126 -10.11 2.26 12.03
N ILE A 127 -10.83 1.32 11.43
CA ILE A 127 -10.79 1.14 9.98
C ILE A 127 -11.56 2.26 9.29
N ASP A 128 -10.87 3.01 8.42
CA ASP A 128 -11.50 3.89 7.46
C ASP A 128 -11.71 3.13 6.15
N LEU A 129 -12.96 2.75 5.88
CA LEU A 129 -13.31 2.00 4.66
C LEU A 129 -13.01 2.83 3.41
N GLU A 130 -13.19 4.15 3.49
CA GLU A 130 -12.98 5.05 2.36
C GLU A 130 -11.48 5.14 2.02
N ASP A 131 -10.60 5.14 3.02
CA ASP A 131 -9.15 5.05 2.80
C ASP A 131 -8.76 3.75 2.06
N ILE A 132 -9.34 2.62 2.45
CA ILE A 132 -9.13 1.34 1.76
C ILE A 132 -9.64 1.39 0.33
N TYR A 133 -10.81 1.97 0.09
CA TYR A 133 -11.36 2.11 -1.25
C TYR A 133 -10.51 3.01 -2.15
N ARG A 134 -10.01 4.13 -1.61
CA ARG A 134 -9.06 5.01 -2.32
C ARG A 134 -7.75 4.32 -2.61
N LEU A 135 -7.19 3.59 -1.65
CA LEU A 135 -6.00 2.78 -1.85
C LEU A 135 -6.22 1.80 -3.01
N VAL A 136 -7.30 1.02 -2.99
CA VAL A 136 -7.61 0.02 -4.04
C VAL A 136 -7.89 0.68 -5.40
N TYR A 137 -8.48 1.87 -5.40
CA TYR A 137 -8.71 2.65 -6.60
C TYR A 137 -7.38 3.09 -7.25
N VAL A 138 -6.45 3.57 -6.44
CA VAL A 138 -5.13 4.04 -6.91
C VAL A 138 -4.21 2.86 -7.25
N GLN A 139 -4.30 1.80 -6.45
CA GLN A 139 -3.38 0.66 -6.44
C GLN A 139 -4.17 -0.65 -6.26
N PRO A 140 -4.37 -1.42 -7.34
CA PRO A 140 -4.95 -2.75 -7.25
C PRO A 140 -4.20 -3.64 -6.24
N ALA A 141 -4.95 -4.42 -5.49
CA ALA A 141 -4.45 -5.36 -4.49
C ALA A 141 -4.91 -6.80 -4.80
N ASN A 142 -4.22 -7.78 -4.20
CA ASN A 142 -4.61 -9.18 -4.29
C ASN A 142 -5.73 -9.50 -3.29
N LEU A 143 -6.98 -9.25 -3.69
CA LEU A 143 -8.16 -9.42 -2.83
C LEU A 143 -8.40 -10.88 -2.42
N ASP A 144 -8.00 -11.85 -3.24
CA ASP A 144 -8.15 -13.27 -2.90
C ASP A 144 -7.16 -13.69 -1.82
N LYS A 145 -5.92 -13.18 -1.89
CA LYS A 145 -4.94 -13.38 -0.82
C LYS A 145 -5.37 -12.72 0.48
N ILE A 146 -5.95 -11.51 0.40
CA ILE A 146 -6.52 -10.84 1.58
C ILE A 146 -7.67 -11.68 2.17
N GLN A 147 -8.55 -12.23 1.33
CA GLN A 147 -9.60 -13.12 1.78
C GLN A 147 -9.03 -14.36 2.49
N GLN A 148 -8.13 -15.08 1.84
CA GLN A 148 -7.54 -16.32 2.37
C GLN A 148 -6.88 -16.07 3.73
N TRP A 149 -6.08 -15.02 3.83
CA TRP A 149 -5.44 -14.62 5.08
C TRP A 149 -6.46 -14.24 6.16
N SER A 150 -7.49 -13.44 5.82
CA SER A 150 -8.52 -13.03 6.78
C SER A 150 -9.37 -14.21 7.30
N VAL A 151 -9.50 -15.28 6.52
CA VAL A 151 -10.16 -16.53 6.96
C VAL A 151 -9.25 -17.28 7.91
N HIS A 152 -7.98 -17.46 7.53
CA HIS A 152 -7.00 -18.18 8.33
C HIS A 152 -6.81 -17.55 9.72
N GLU A 153 -6.72 -16.22 9.78
CA GLU A 153 -6.47 -15.48 11.01
C GLU A 153 -7.75 -15.12 11.81
N GLY A 154 -8.94 -15.48 11.31
CA GLY A 154 -10.21 -15.20 12.00
C GLY A 154 -10.76 -13.76 11.84
N TYR A 155 -10.17 -12.96 10.94
CA TYR A 155 -10.55 -11.55 10.70
C TYR A 155 -11.52 -11.37 9.52
N SER A 156 -12.19 -12.43 9.09
CA SER A 156 -13.10 -12.42 7.94
C SER A 156 -14.23 -11.40 8.06
N HIS A 157 -14.67 -11.13 9.29
CA HIS A 157 -15.72 -10.15 9.58
C HIS A 157 -15.33 -8.72 9.21
N LEU A 158 -14.02 -8.38 9.26
CA LEU A 158 -13.51 -7.07 8.85
C LEU A 158 -13.38 -6.95 7.33
N PHE A 159 -13.00 -8.03 6.65
CA PHE A 159 -12.76 -7.99 5.20
C PHE A 159 -14.01 -8.23 4.35
N LYS A 160 -14.96 -9.05 4.82
CA LYS A 160 -16.17 -9.39 4.06
C LYS A 160 -16.96 -8.16 3.57
N PRO A 161 -17.16 -7.09 4.38
CA PRO A 161 -17.81 -5.87 3.91
C PRO A 161 -17.02 -5.14 2.81
N LEU A 162 -15.68 -5.17 2.89
CA LEU A 162 -14.80 -4.50 1.94
C LEU A 162 -14.74 -5.22 0.59
N ARG A 163 -14.79 -6.56 0.59
CA ARG A 163 -14.47 -7.37 -0.60
C ARG A 163 -15.31 -7.02 -1.81
N HIS A 164 -16.63 -6.92 -1.64
CA HIS A 164 -17.53 -6.63 -2.77
C HIS A 164 -17.20 -5.28 -3.40
N ARG A 165 -17.05 -4.24 -2.55
CA ARG A 165 -16.75 -2.88 -2.99
C ARG A 165 -15.37 -2.77 -3.65
N CYS A 166 -14.34 -3.34 -3.03
CA CYS A 166 -12.99 -3.37 -3.60
C CYS A 166 -12.96 -4.11 -4.95
N THR A 167 -13.73 -5.20 -5.10
CA THR A 167 -13.83 -5.93 -6.37
C THR A 167 -14.43 -5.07 -7.47
N ALA A 168 -15.53 -4.36 -7.17
CA ALA A 168 -16.16 -3.45 -8.11
C ALA A 168 -15.23 -2.29 -8.51
N ILE A 169 -14.53 -1.70 -7.53
CA ILE A 169 -13.51 -0.66 -7.77
C ILE A 169 -12.41 -1.18 -8.70
N GLN A 170 -11.79 -2.33 -8.40
CA GLN A 170 -10.72 -2.86 -9.25
C GLN A 170 -11.19 -3.14 -10.67
N ARG A 171 -12.43 -3.63 -10.86
CA ARG A 171 -13.01 -3.85 -12.19
C ARG A 171 -13.08 -2.55 -12.99
N VAL A 172 -13.55 -1.46 -12.37
CA VAL A 172 -13.61 -0.13 -13.01
C VAL A 172 -12.20 0.37 -13.34
N VAL A 173 -11.27 0.27 -12.39
CA VAL A 173 -9.86 0.67 -12.59
C VAL A 173 -9.23 -0.10 -13.76
N PHE A 174 -9.39 -1.42 -13.82
CA PHE A 174 -8.86 -2.23 -14.90
C PHE A 174 -9.50 -1.90 -16.25
N ALA A 175 -10.81 -1.75 -16.31
CA ALA A 175 -11.51 -1.36 -17.53
C ALA A 175 -11.03 -0.01 -18.06
N ARG A 176 -10.76 0.95 -17.17
CA ARG A 176 -10.26 2.29 -17.52
C ARG A 176 -8.80 2.28 -17.95
N ARG A 177 -7.94 1.54 -17.26
CA ARG A 177 -6.51 1.35 -17.64
C ARG A 177 -6.38 0.73 -19.04
N LYS A 178 -7.28 -0.20 -19.41
CA LYS A 178 -7.33 -0.74 -20.78
C LYS A 178 -7.71 0.30 -21.84
N LYS A 179 -8.53 1.30 -21.48
CA LYS A 179 -9.06 2.31 -22.44
C LYS A 179 -8.21 3.58 -22.55
N HIS A 180 -7.54 4.01 -21.48
CA HIS A 180 -6.82 5.30 -21.44
C HIS A 180 -5.36 5.14 -21.02
N LYS A 181 -4.43 5.64 -21.84
CA LYS A 181 -2.98 5.65 -21.56
C LYS A 181 -2.52 6.74 -20.57
N LYS A 182 -3.36 7.75 -20.26
CA LYS A 182 -3.10 8.79 -19.25
C LYS A 182 -4.36 9.01 -18.42
N PHE A 183 -4.23 8.91 -17.10
CA PHE A 183 -5.33 9.04 -16.14
C PHE A 183 -5.10 10.31 -15.30
N ASP A 184 -6.17 11.07 -15.04
CA ASP A 184 -6.15 12.22 -14.14
C ASP A 184 -6.45 11.78 -12.70
N TRP A 185 -5.52 12.04 -11.80
CA TRP A 185 -5.47 11.49 -10.43
C TRP A 185 -6.01 12.44 -9.35
N THR A 186 -6.83 13.44 -9.69
CA THR A 186 -7.35 14.39 -8.69
C THR A 186 -8.27 13.71 -7.66
N GLU A 187 -8.14 14.04 -6.37
CA GLU A 187 -8.93 13.46 -5.26
C GLU A 187 -10.45 13.62 -5.44
N LYS A 188 -10.87 14.76 -6.03
CA LYS A 188 -12.28 15.05 -6.33
C LYS A 188 -12.86 14.10 -7.38
N SER A 189 -12.04 13.70 -8.36
CA SER A 189 -12.41 12.69 -9.36
C SER A 189 -12.56 11.33 -8.68
N ILE A 190 -11.58 10.93 -7.88
CA ILE A 190 -11.55 9.61 -7.19
C ILE A 190 -12.78 9.41 -6.32
N SER A 191 -13.11 10.37 -5.45
CA SER A 191 -14.22 10.24 -4.50
C SER A 191 -15.57 10.13 -5.21
N GLN A 192 -15.80 10.92 -6.26
CA GLN A 192 -17.02 10.85 -7.07
C GLN A 192 -17.15 9.48 -7.76
N ILE A 193 -16.05 8.99 -8.34
CA ILE A 193 -16.04 7.70 -9.03
C ILE A 193 -16.28 6.55 -8.04
N ILE A 194 -15.68 6.61 -6.85
CA ILE A 194 -15.92 5.62 -5.81
C ILE A 194 -17.39 5.67 -5.41
N ALA A 195 -17.99 6.84 -5.24
CA ALA A 195 -19.41 6.98 -4.89
C ALA A 195 -20.35 6.40 -5.96
N ASP A 196 -20.03 6.58 -7.25
CA ASP A 196 -20.86 6.15 -8.38
C ASP A 196 -20.84 4.63 -8.63
N ILE A 197 -19.93 3.89 -7.98
CA ILE A 197 -19.90 2.43 -8.07
C ILE A 197 -21.10 1.88 -7.25
N PRO A 198 -21.90 0.93 -7.77
CA PRO A 198 -22.97 0.30 -7.00
C PRO A 198 -22.44 -0.47 -5.78
N ALA A 199 -23.18 -0.42 -4.67
CA ALA A 199 -22.84 -1.10 -3.41
C ALA A 199 -22.75 -2.62 -3.57
#